data_AF-A0A0M3K9W8-F1
#
_entry.id   AF-A0A0M3K9W8-F1
#
_cell.length_a   1.000
_cell.length_b   1.000
_cell.length_c   1.000
_cell.angle_alpha   90.00
_cell.angle_beta   90.00
_cell.angle_gamma   90.00
#
_symmetry.space_group_name_H-M   'P 1'
#
loop_
_entity.id
_entity.type
_entity.pdbx_description
1 polymer ?
#
loop_
_entity_poly.entity_id
_entity_poly.type
_entity_poly.pdbx_seq_one_letter_code
_entity_poly.pdbx_strand_id
1 'polypeptide(L)'
;MMRYGCILLFVCVINSAAAIFGQNPSNLPFTVFGRPAGGFLNVVRRRGGQQTGGEENTREQTTSFNDLVQTFTITQPIEHGNASLGKWQQRVQYNPAFYKNKEVIFLMIGGQSPISRSWVSDPSLTYLKWAKQYGAAVFQLEHRCFGQSRPYK
;
A
#
# COMPACT_ATOMS: atom_id res chain seq x y z
N MET A 1 -54.35 -37.42 24.80
CA MET A 1 -55.26 -36.33 24.37
C MET A 1 -54.65 -34.99 24.79
N MET A 2 -54.78 -33.99 23.93
CA MET A 2 -53.92 -32.81 23.78
C MET A 2 -53.53 -32.03 25.05
N ARG A 3 -52.24 -31.73 25.17
CA ARG A 3 -51.68 -30.68 26.05
C ARG A 3 -51.47 -29.42 25.21
N TYR A 4 -52.30 -28.40 25.42
CA TYR A 4 -52.04 -27.02 25.01
C TYR A 4 -51.01 -26.46 26.03
N GLY A 5 -49.85 -25.92 25.67
CA GLY A 5 -49.58 -24.94 24.62
C GLY A 5 -49.32 -23.59 25.28
N CYS A 6 -48.28 -23.49 26.14
CA CYS A 6 -47.86 -22.24 26.77
C CYS A 6 -46.54 -21.80 26.13
N ILE A 7 -46.66 -20.98 25.07
CA ILE A 7 -45.54 -20.38 24.37
C ILE A 7 -45.06 -19.18 25.19
N LEU A 8 -43.87 -19.31 25.77
CA LEU A 8 -43.15 -18.22 26.41
C LEU A 8 -42.61 -17.29 25.31
N LEU A 9 -43.34 -16.21 25.01
CA LEU A 9 -42.92 -15.19 24.04
C LEU A 9 -42.03 -14.15 24.78
N PHE A 10 -40.72 -14.31 24.61
CA PHE A 10 -39.71 -13.36 25.08
C PHE A 10 -39.69 -12.15 24.12
N VAL A 11 -40.31 -11.04 24.52
CA VAL A 11 -40.30 -9.79 23.76
C VAL A 11 -38.92 -9.15 23.92
N CYS A 12 -38.11 -9.21 22.86
CA CYS A 12 -36.79 -8.59 22.78
C CYS A 12 -36.86 -7.31 21.93
N VAL A 13 -36.67 -6.17 22.59
CA VAL A 13 -35.98 -4.94 22.17
C VAL A 13 -36.30 -4.35 20.78
N ILE A 14 -36.93 -3.17 20.80
CA ILE A 14 -36.49 -2.03 19.98
C ILE A 14 -36.84 -0.74 20.73
N ASN A 15 -35.92 -0.28 21.57
CA ASN A 15 -35.86 1.12 21.96
C ASN A 15 -34.68 1.77 21.26
N SER A 16 -34.90 3.04 20.92
CA SER A 16 -33.91 4.05 20.56
C SER A 16 -33.62 4.22 19.08
N ALA A 17 -34.51 4.97 18.44
CA ALA A 17 -34.15 5.95 17.43
C ALA A 17 -33.21 7.00 18.07
N ALA A 18 -31.90 6.78 18.03
CA ALA A 18 -30.88 7.78 18.38
C ALA A 18 -29.49 7.35 17.88
N ALA A 19 -29.30 7.28 16.56
CA ALA A 19 -27.95 7.16 15.99
C ALA A 19 -27.89 7.66 14.55
N ILE A 20 -28.53 8.80 14.24
CA ILE A 20 -28.26 9.54 13.01
C ILE A 20 -28.13 11.01 13.40
N PHE A 21 -27.10 11.39 14.15
CA PHE A 21 -26.59 12.76 14.25
C PHE A 21 -25.35 12.73 15.15
N GLY A 22 -24.16 12.64 14.56
CA GLY A 22 -22.93 12.59 15.34
C GLY A 22 -21.66 12.21 14.57
N GLN A 23 -21.49 12.66 13.33
CA GLN A 23 -20.14 12.67 12.74
C GLN A 23 -19.51 14.05 12.99
N ASN A 24 -18.65 14.10 14.00
CA ASN A 24 -17.78 15.24 14.30
C ASN A 24 -16.82 15.43 13.09
N PRO A 25 -16.79 16.60 12.43
CA PRO A 25 -16.00 16.81 11.21
C PRO A 25 -14.48 16.73 11.42
N SER A 26 -14.00 16.58 12.66
CA SER A 26 -12.58 16.47 13.01
C SER A 26 -11.92 15.11 12.71
N ASN A 27 -12.68 14.09 12.29
CA ASN A 27 -12.18 12.74 12.03
C ASN A 27 -12.08 12.36 10.54
N LEU A 28 -12.31 13.29 9.61
CA LEU A 28 -12.06 13.00 8.20
C LEU A 28 -10.55 12.94 7.97
N PRO A 29 -10.02 11.84 7.40
CA PRO A 29 -8.61 11.78 7.06
C PRO A 29 -8.31 12.92 6.09
N PHE A 30 -7.26 13.68 6.37
CA PHE A 30 -6.77 14.69 5.45
C PHE A 30 -6.50 14.02 4.10
N THR A 31 -7.26 14.43 3.09
CA THR A 31 -7.17 13.91 1.72
C THR A 31 -6.72 15.04 0.82
N VAL A 32 -5.72 14.76 -0.02
CA VAL A 32 -5.27 15.66 -1.08
C VAL A 32 -5.62 14.97 -2.39
N PHE A 33 -6.51 15.57 -3.19
CA PHE A 33 -7.06 14.97 -4.41
C PHE A 33 -7.64 13.56 -4.19
N GLY A 34 -8.40 13.36 -3.10
CA GLY A 34 -9.06 12.09 -2.79
C GLY A 34 -8.14 10.99 -2.25
N ARG A 35 -6.85 11.27 -2.03
CA ARG A 35 -5.88 10.31 -1.51
C ARG A 35 -5.57 10.57 -0.03
N PRO A 36 -5.59 9.55 0.86
CA PRO A 36 -5.21 9.73 2.25
C PRO A 36 -3.79 10.27 2.41
N ALA A 37 -3.57 11.16 3.37
CA ALA A 37 -2.25 11.63 3.75
C ALA A 37 -1.32 10.44 4.08
N GLY A 38 -0.26 10.25 3.30
CA GLY A 38 0.66 9.10 3.40
C GLY A 38 0.37 7.93 2.45
N GLY A 39 -0.61 8.07 1.55
CA GLY A 39 -0.94 7.06 0.55
C GLY A 39 -1.54 5.79 1.17
N PHE A 40 -1.62 4.71 0.39
CA PHE A 40 -2.23 3.45 0.84
C PHE A 40 -1.39 2.67 1.86
N LEU A 41 -0.15 3.10 2.13
CA LEU A 41 0.74 2.46 3.11
C LEU A 41 0.32 2.74 4.56
N ASN A 42 -0.25 3.91 4.82
CA ASN A 42 -0.55 4.37 6.18
C ASN A 42 -1.95 4.00 6.69
N VAL A 43 -2.77 3.30 5.89
CA VAL A 43 -4.16 2.98 6.24
C VAL A 43 -4.26 2.03 7.44
N VAL A 44 -3.23 1.21 7.71
CA VAL A 44 -3.24 0.28 8.85
C VAL A 44 -2.81 0.94 10.17
N ARG A 45 -2.21 2.15 10.16
CA ARG A 45 -1.56 2.72 11.37
C ARG A 45 -2.44 3.63 12.24
N ARG A 46 -3.75 3.73 11.99
CA ARG A 46 -4.65 4.53 12.85
C ARG A 46 -5.93 3.79 13.25
N ARG A 47 -5.79 2.95 14.28
CA ARG A 47 -6.82 2.78 15.31
C ARG A 47 -6.15 3.04 16.66
N GLY A 48 -6.63 4.05 17.37
CA GLY A 48 -6.25 4.29 18.76
C GLY A 48 -6.59 3.05 19.58
N GLY A 49 -5.57 2.50 20.23
CA GLY A 49 -5.65 1.31 21.06
C GLY A 49 -4.23 0.91 21.46
N GLN A 50 -3.86 1.25 22.69
CA GLN A 50 -2.77 0.70 23.50
C GLN A 50 -1.72 -0.16 22.75
N GLN A 51 -0.53 0.38 22.56
CA GLN A 51 0.63 -0.45 22.24
C GLN A 51 1.00 -1.28 23.48
N THR A 52 0.58 -2.54 23.50
CA THR A 52 1.18 -3.56 24.36
C THR A 52 1.90 -4.58 23.50
N GLY A 53 3.23 -4.54 23.56
CA GLY A 53 4.13 -5.69 23.41
C GLY A 53 4.12 -6.42 22.07
N GLY A 54 4.97 -6.00 21.13
CA GLY A 54 5.29 -6.78 19.92
C GLY A 54 5.93 -6.02 18.76
N GLU A 55 6.65 -4.91 19.01
CA GLU A 55 7.21 -4.04 17.95
C GLU A 55 8.70 -3.76 18.17
N GLU A 56 9.54 -4.79 18.24
CA GLU A 56 11.01 -4.61 18.21
C GLU A 56 11.62 -5.18 16.91
N ASN A 57 11.11 -6.31 16.40
CA ASN A 57 11.62 -6.92 15.16
C ASN A 57 11.30 -6.16 13.87
N THR A 58 10.20 -5.40 13.80
CA THR A 58 9.75 -4.80 12.53
C THR A 58 10.65 -3.64 12.06
N ARG A 59 11.24 -2.88 12.99
CA ARG A 59 12.09 -1.72 12.63
C ARG A 59 13.44 -2.18 12.08
N GLU A 60 14.10 -3.13 12.73
CA GLU A 60 15.39 -3.66 12.27
C GLU A 60 15.28 -4.37 10.91
N GLN A 61 14.25 -5.20 10.72
CA GLN A 61 14.05 -5.89 9.45
C GLN A 61 13.75 -4.91 8.30
N THR A 62 12.94 -3.87 8.56
CA THR A 62 12.63 -2.84 7.55
C THR A 62 13.87 -2.01 7.19
N THR A 63 14.72 -1.69 8.16
CA THR A 63 16.01 -1.03 7.89
C THR A 63 16.89 -1.91 6.99
N SER A 64 17.02 -3.21 7.34
CA SER A 64 17.76 -4.17 6.53
C SER A 64 17.23 -4.28 5.08
N PHE A 65 15.91 -4.30 4.88
CA PHE A 65 15.33 -4.36 3.53
C PHE A 65 15.46 -3.04 2.75
N ASN A 66 15.45 -1.89 3.43
CA ASN A 66 15.64 -0.59 2.81
C ASN A 66 17.06 -0.41 2.25
N ASP A 67 18.06 -0.94 2.96
CA ASP A 67 19.47 -0.81 2.57
C ASP A 67 19.80 -1.62 1.31
N LEU A 68 19.02 -2.66 1.02
CA LEU A 68 19.14 -3.47 -0.19
C LEU A 68 18.46 -2.83 -1.42
N VAL A 69 17.68 -1.77 -1.24
CA VAL A 69 16.95 -1.14 -2.35
C VAL A 69 17.92 -0.39 -3.25
N GLN A 70 18.04 -0.87 -4.48
CA GLN A 70 18.81 -0.24 -5.54
C GLN A 70 17.90 0.70 -6.33
N THR A 71 18.39 1.90 -6.65
CA THR A 71 17.70 2.87 -7.51
C THR A 71 18.54 3.12 -8.74
N PHE A 72 17.96 2.96 -9.93
CA PHE A 72 18.61 3.22 -11.21
C PHE A 72 17.64 3.86 -12.19
N THR A 73 18.12 4.16 -13.40
CA THR A 73 17.27 4.71 -14.46
C THR A 73 17.30 3.84 -15.69
N ILE A 74 16.18 3.78 -16.39
CA ILE A 74 16.05 3.16 -17.70
C ILE A 74 15.72 4.22 -18.74
N THR A 75 16.24 4.05 -19.95
CA THR A 75 15.97 4.98 -21.06
C THR A 75 14.63 4.61 -21.71
N GLN A 76 13.72 5.58 -21.80
CA GLN A 76 12.40 5.45 -22.42
C GLN A 76 12.24 6.48 -23.54
N PRO A 77 11.49 6.17 -24.61
CA PRO A 77 11.14 7.18 -25.60
C PRO A 77 10.21 8.24 -24.98
N ILE A 78 10.35 9.49 -25.41
CA ILE A 78 9.42 10.56 -25.00
C ILE A 78 8.02 10.25 -25.53
N GLU A 79 7.94 9.79 -26.78
CA GLU A 79 6.73 9.32 -27.42
C GLU A 79 6.96 7.94 -28.04
N HIS A 80 6.09 6.98 -27.72
CA HIS A 80 6.26 5.59 -28.17
C HIS A 80 5.99 5.40 -29.67
N GLY A 81 5.29 6.34 -30.31
CA GLY A 81 5.01 6.33 -31.75
C GLY A 81 5.94 7.21 -32.59
N ASN A 82 6.80 8.03 -31.97
CA ASN A 82 7.63 9.00 -32.67
C ASN A 82 9.03 9.06 -32.06
N ALA A 83 9.99 8.39 -32.70
CA ALA A 83 11.38 8.34 -32.25
C ALA A 83 12.10 9.69 -32.35
N SER A 84 11.61 10.62 -33.18
CA SER A 84 12.25 11.92 -33.42
C SER A 84 12.20 12.86 -32.21
N LEU A 85 11.27 12.64 -31.27
CA LEU A 85 11.18 13.43 -30.05
C LEU A 85 12.25 13.08 -29.02
N GLY A 86 13.02 12.02 -29.24
CA GLY A 86 14.13 11.62 -28.37
C GLY A 86 13.70 10.73 -27.21
N LYS A 87 14.58 10.66 -26.20
CA LYS A 87 14.51 9.72 -25.08
C LYS A 87 14.71 10.44 -23.75
N TRP A 88 14.20 9.86 -22.68
CA TRP A 88 14.30 10.37 -21.31
C TRP A 88 14.59 9.23 -20.32
N GLN A 89 14.99 9.60 -19.09
CA GLN A 89 15.36 8.65 -18.06
C GLN A 89 14.20 8.43 -17.07
N GLN A 90 13.68 7.21 -17.01
CA GLN A 90 12.66 6.80 -16.03
C GLN A 90 13.32 6.16 -14.82
N ARG A 91 12.94 6.58 -13.62
CA ARG A 91 13.47 6.04 -12.36
C ARG A 91 12.83 4.69 -12.02
N VAL A 92 13.65 3.76 -11.59
CA VAL A 92 13.28 2.40 -11.18
C VAL A 92 13.90 2.09 -9.83
N GLN A 93 13.17 1.37 -8.99
CA GLN A 93 13.67 0.79 -7.74
C GLN A 93 13.60 -0.73 -7.81
N TYR A 94 14.62 -1.39 -7.30
CA TYR A 94 14.77 -2.84 -7.27
C TYR A 94 15.15 -3.29 -5.86
N ASN A 95 14.51 -4.35 -5.37
CA ASN A 95 14.90 -5.02 -4.13
C ASN A 95 15.19 -6.51 -4.37
N PRO A 96 16.46 -6.96 -4.21
CA PRO A 96 16.84 -8.36 -4.35
C PRO A 96 16.50 -9.23 -3.13
N ALA A 97 16.03 -8.67 -2.02
CA ALA A 97 15.96 -9.35 -0.72
C ALA A 97 15.22 -10.70 -0.73
N PHE A 98 14.23 -10.86 -1.62
CA PHE A 98 13.41 -12.08 -1.72
C PHE A 98 13.78 -12.96 -2.91
N TYR A 99 14.74 -12.54 -3.74
CA TYR A 99 15.04 -13.20 -4.99
C TYR A 99 15.85 -14.48 -4.79
N LYS A 100 15.23 -15.63 -5.08
CA LYS A 100 15.85 -16.97 -4.94
C LYS A 100 16.10 -17.65 -6.28
N ASN A 101 16.47 -16.87 -7.31
CA ASN A 101 16.88 -17.33 -8.64
C ASN A 101 15.78 -18.02 -9.50
N LYS A 102 14.95 -17.20 -10.17
CA LYS A 102 14.96 -17.00 -11.66
C LYS A 102 13.64 -16.96 -12.45
N GLU A 103 12.45 -17.03 -11.88
CA GLU A 103 11.23 -17.09 -12.75
C GLU A 103 10.16 -16.02 -12.51
N VAL A 104 10.08 -15.45 -11.31
CA VAL A 104 8.97 -14.54 -10.98
C VAL A 104 9.50 -13.16 -10.64
N ILE A 105 8.88 -12.16 -11.28
CA ILE A 105 9.08 -10.75 -11.01
C ILE A 105 7.74 -10.16 -10.60
N PHE A 106 7.73 -9.43 -9.49
CA PHE A 106 6.63 -8.54 -9.17
C PHE A 106 7.02 -7.10 -9.50
N LEU A 107 6.24 -6.51 -10.40
CA LEU A 107 6.40 -5.14 -10.88
C LEU A 107 5.27 -4.27 -10.35
N MET A 108 5.62 -3.28 -9.53
CA MET A 108 4.71 -2.24 -9.09
C MET A 108 4.80 -1.03 -10.03
N ILE A 109 3.67 -0.62 -10.60
CA ILE A 109 3.59 0.62 -11.37
C ILE A 109 3.26 1.75 -10.40
N GLY A 110 4.13 2.76 -10.32
CA GLY A 110 3.91 3.94 -9.51
C GLY A 110 2.62 4.67 -9.88
N GLY A 111 1.97 5.25 -8.88
CA GLY A 111 0.79 6.09 -9.09
C GLY A 111 1.15 7.56 -9.40
N GLN A 112 0.22 8.45 -9.09
CA GLN A 112 0.34 9.90 -9.32
C GLN A 112 1.19 10.60 -8.24
N SER A 113 2.37 10.07 -7.93
CA SER A 113 3.27 10.64 -6.93
C SER A 113 4.70 10.11 -7.09
N PRO A 114 5.73 10.82 -6.59
CA PRO A 114 7.07 10.26 -6.48
C PRO A 114 7.06 8.89 -5.79
N ILE A 115 7.88 7.96 -6.25
CA ILE A 115 7.96 6.62 -5.62
C ILE A 115 8.76 6.68 -4.33
N SER A 116 8.36 5.86 -3.36
CA SER A 116 9.01 5.72 -2.05
C SER A 116 9.58 4.31 -1.90
N ARG A 117 10.77 4.18 -1.33
CA ARG A 117 11.42 2.87 -1.07
C ARG A 117 10.55 1.93 -0.24
N SER A 118 9.72 2.48 0.64
CA SER A 118 8.79 1.72 1.48
C SER A 118 7.90 0.76 0.69
N TRP A 119 7.56 1.11 -0.56
CA TRP A 119 6.78 0.21 -1.41
C TRP A 119 7.51 -1.08 -1.74
N VAL A 120 8.84 -1.05 -1.90
CA VAL A 120 9.65 -2.22 -2.28
C VAL A 120 10.45 -2.82 -1.12
N SER A 121 10.34 -2.27 0.09
CA SER A 121 11.06 -2.76 1.27
C SER A 121 10.17 -3.18 2.44
N ASP A 122 8.88 -2.80 2.46
CA ASP A 122 7.97 -3.14 3.55
C ASP A 122 7.39 -4.57 3.40
N PRO A 123 7.83 -5.55 4.22
CA PRO A 123 7.36 -6.93 4.12
C PRO A 123 5.90 -7.11 4.55
N SER A 124 5.23 -6.08 5.09
CA SER A 124 3.81 -6.13 5.42
C SER A 124 2.92 -6.05 4.17
N LEU A 125 3.45 -5.54 3.05
CA LEU A 125 2.73 -5.41 1.79
C LEU A 125 2.46 -6.76 1.15
N THR A 126 1.23 -6.96 0.68
CA THR A 126 0.75 -8.24 0.14
C THR A 126 1.65 -8.80 -0.95
N TYR A 127 2.07 -7.95 -1.90
CA TYR A 127 2.93 -8.40 -3.00
C TYR A 127 4.37 -8.69 -2.57
N LEU A 128 4.87 -8.10 -1.48
CA LEU A 128 6.17 -8.46 -0.88
C LEU A 128 6.07 -9.76 -0.07
N LYS A 129 4.94 -10.02 0.59
CA LYS A 129 4.66 -11.33 1.20
C LYS A 129 4.69 -12.43 0.15
N TRP A 130 4.05 -12.19 -0.99
CA TRP A 130 4.14 -13.10 -2.14
C TRP A 130 5.56 -13.17 -2.69
N ALA A 131 6.30 -12.06 -2.78
CA ALA A 131 7.68 -12.10 -3.26
C ALA A 131 8.54 -13.02 -2.40
N LYS A 132 8.39 -12.92 -1.07
CA LYS A 132 9.05 -13.81 -0.11
C LYS A 132 8.61 -15.27 -0.26
N GLN A 133 7.32 -15.51 -0.48
CA GLN A 133 6.76 -16.85 -0.65
C GLN A 133 7.24 -17.53 -1.93
N TYR A 134 7.24 -16.82 -3.04
CA TYR A 134 7.56 -17.35 -4.37
C TYR A 134 9.02 -17.11 -4.80
N GLY A 135 9.83 -16.48 -3.96
CA GLY A 135 11.23 -16.18 -4.28
C GLY A 135 11.41 -15.15 -5.39
N ALA A 136 10.45 -14.21 -5.53
CA ALA A 136 10.38 -13.27 -6.63
C ALA A 136 11.28 -12.03 -6.44
N ALA A 137 11.77 -11.49 -7.55
CA ALA A 137 12.39 -10.17 -7.57
C ALA A 137 11.31 -9.08 -7.51
N VAL A 138 11.58 -7.98 -6.79
CA VAL A 138 10.62 -6.88 -6.61
C VAL A 138 11.14 -5.62 -7.30
N PHE A 139 10.31 -5.06 -8.18
CA PHE A 139 10.59 -3.80 -8.87
C PHE A 139 9.45 -2.81 -8.67
N GLN A 140 9.81 -1.52 -8.70
CA GLN A 140 8.86 -0.43 -8.80
C GLN A 140 9.31 0.57 -9.86
N LEU A 141 8.40 0.91 -10.76
CA LEU A 141 8.60 1.97 -11.76
C LEU A 141 7.98 3.27 -11.26
N GLU A 142 8.73 4.36 -11.37
CA GLU A 142 8.16 5.69 -11.14
C GLU A 142 7.34 6.12 -12.36
N HIS A 143 6.12 6.59 -12.12
CA HIS A 143 5.24 7.04 -13.17
C HIS A 143 5.83 8.30 -13.83
N ARG A 144 5.68 8.41 -15.15
CA ARG A 144 6.12 9.60 -15.89
C ARG A 144 5.45 10.86 -15.34
N CYS A 145 6.19 11.97 -15.35
CA CYS A 145 5.80 13.29 -14.85
C CYS A 145 5.72 13.42 -13.31
N PHE A 146 6.15 12.39 -12.57
CA PHE A 146 6.23 12.43 -11.11
C PHE A 146 7.66 12.21 -10.62
N GLY A 147 7.96 12.73 -9.44
CA GLY A 147 9.27 12.59 -8.80
C GLY A 147 10.41 13.06 -9.70
N GLN A 148 11.38 12.18 -9.91
CA GLN A 148 12.55 12.41 -10.75
C GLN A 148 12.35 11.91 -12.20
N SER A 149 11.21 11.27 -12.49
CA SER A 149 10.87 10.71 -13.80
C SER A 149 10.17 11.75 -14.67
N ARG A 150 10.93 12.76 -15.09
CA ARG A 150 10.43 13.90 -15.88
C ARG A 150 11.01 13.89 -17.30
N PRO A 151 10.19 13.69 -18.34
CA PRO A 151 10.65 13.73 -19.73
C PRO A 151 11.15 15.11 -20.19
N TYR A 152 10.60 16.18 -19.59
CA TYR A 152 10.92 17.56 -19.91
C TYR A 152 11.49 18.24 -18.66
N LYS A 153 12.46 19.14 -18.86
CA LYS A 153 13.02 19.99 -17.80
C LYS A 153 12.18 21.24 -17.63
#